data_AF-A0A3P3ZEB2-F1
#
_entry.id   AF-A0A3P3ZEB2-F1
#
_cell.length_a   1.000
_cell.length_b   1.000
_cell.length_c   1.000
_cell.angle_alpha   90.00
_cell.angle_beta   90.00
_cell.angle_gamma   90.00
#
_symmetry.space_group_name_H-M   'P 1'
#
loop_
_entity.id
_entity.type
_entity.pdbx_description
1 polymer ?
#
loop_
_entity_poly.entity_id
_entity_poly.type
_entity_poly.pdbx_seq_one_letter_code
_entity_poly.pdbx_strand_id
1 'polypeptide(L)'
;MGRKAAFDDVCSNEANGWTTCLETNLGSKDLHRKCDVHQQTFDTCVAEWRAKVGSAVQVKGENEGDPPFQCAAMSCLIGECLRKYDYNFDRCKPHTQFFKYCVKSFYGRDYIS
;
A
#
# COMPACT_ATOMS: atom_id res chain seq x y z
N MET A 1 12.80 -15.00 21.51
CA MET A 1 12.92 -13.86 20.57
C MET A 1 13.19 -14.44 19.18
N GLY A 2 12.42 -14.11 18.14
CA GLY A 2 12.69 -14.61 16.78
C GLY A 2 11.50 -14.78 15.84
N ARG A 3 10.50 -13.88 15.87
CA ARG A 3 9.34 -13.89 14.94
C ARG A 3 9.02 -12.51 14.37
N LYS A 4 10.01 -11.61 14.32
CA LYS A 4 9.82 -10.20 13.95
C LYS A 4 10.10 -9.87 12.47
N ALA A 5 10.64 -10.81 11.68
CA ALA A 5 11.07 -10.59 10.29
C ALA A 5 10.33 -11.46 9.25
N ALA A 6 9.27 -12.18 9.64
CA ALA A 6 8.72 -13.25 8.80
C ALA A 6 7.88 -12.77 7.61
N PHE A 7 7.54 -11.48 7.53
CA PHE A 7 6.62 -10.96 6.52
C PHE A 7 7.04 -9.64 5.88
N ASP A 8 8.25 -9.14 6.16
CA ASP A 8 8.71 -7.83 5.66
C ASP A 8 9.00 -7.87 4.15
N ASP A 9 9.20 -9.07 3.61
CA ASP A 9 9.46 -9.36 2.19
C ASP A 9 8.18 -9.68 1.39
N VAL A 10 7.05 -9.92 2.06
CA VAL A 10 5.80 -10.31 1.38
C VAL A 10 5.33 -9.20 0.48
N CYS A 11 5.33 -9.46 -0.83
CA CYS A 11 4.91 -8.52 -1.87
C CYS A 11 5.60 -7.15 -1.81
N SER A 12 6.82 -7.10 -1.26
CA SER A 12 7.55 -5.86 -1.04
C SER A 12 7.98 -5.21 -2.36
N ASN A 13 8.38 -6.01 -3.35
CA ASN A 13 8.77 -5.52 -4.67
C ASN A 13 7.58 -4.90 -5.42
N GLU A 14 6.41 -5.54 -5.34
CA GLU A 14 5.18 -5.08 -5.98
C GLU A 14 4.66 -3.81 -5.32
N ALA A 15 4.65 -3.78 -3.98
CA ALA A 15 4.31 -2.58 -3.23
C ALA A 15 5.29 -1.42 -3.49
N ASN A 16 6.58 -1.71 -3.63
CA ASN A 16 7.59 -0.72 -3.99
C ASN A 16 7.38 -0.19 -5.41
N GLY A 17 7.18 -1.06 -6.40
CA GLY A 17 6.88 -0.66 -7.77
C GLY A 17 5.63 0.22 -7.86
N TRP A 18 4.60 -0.10 -7.06
CA TRP A 18 3.42 0.73 -6.93
C TRP A 18 3.73 2.09 -6.31
N THR A 19 4.47 2.12 -5.20
CA THR A 19 4.90 3.36 -4.53
C THR A 19 5.67 4.27 -5.48
N THR A 20 6.64 3.73 -6.24
CA THR A 20 7.41 4.50 -7.22
C THR A 20 6.52 5.11 -8.31
N CYS A 21 5.50 4.38 -8.78
CA CYS A 21 4.54 4.94 -9.73
C CYS A 21 3.75 6.11 -9.13
N LEU A 22 3.28 5.95 -7.88
CA LEU A 22 2.54 6.99 -7.16
C LEU A 22 3.38 8.25 -6.96
N GLU A 23 4.64 8.09 -6.55
CA GLU A 23 5.60 9.17 -6.39
C GLU A 23 5.84 9.92 -7.70
N THR A 24 6.11 9.19 -8.79
CA THR A 24 6.34 9.77 -10.13
C THR A 24 5.13 10.58 -10.63
N ASN A 25 3.93 10.21 -10.21
CA ASN A 25 2.66 10.83 -10.64
C ASN A 25 1.97 11.61 -9.53
N LEU A 26 2.72 12.14 -8.56
CA LEU A 26 2.17 12.84 -7.40
C LEU A 26 1.12 13.89 -7.80
N GLY A 27 -0.06 13.85 -7.18
CA GLY A 27 -1.19 14.74 -7.48
C GLY A 27 -1.69 14.76 -8.93
N SER A 28 -1.43 13.72 -9.74
CA SER A 28 -2.00 13.60 -11.08
C SER A 28 -3.50 13.30 -11.04
N LYS A 29 -4.28 13.89 -11.95
CA LYS A 29 -5.73 13.63 -12.07
C LYS A 29 -6.04 12.20 -12.53
N ASP A 30 -5.13 11.57 -13.27
CA ASP A 30 -5.29 10.23 -13.84
C ASP A 30 -4.48 9.17 -13.07
N LEU A 31 -4.20 9.40 -11.79
CA LEU A 31 -3.31 8.54 -10.99
C LEU A 31 -3.74 7.08 -11.00
N HIS A 32 -5.06 6.82 -10.88
CA HIS A 32 -5.62 5.47 -10.99
C HIS A 32 -5.23 4.80 -12.29
N ARG A 33 -5.52 5.42 -13.43
CA ARG A 33 -5.20 4.85 -14.74
C ARG A 33 -3.70 4.61 -14.92
N LYS A 34 -2.86 5.51 -14.41
CA LYS A 34 -1.40 5.42 -14.58
C LYS A 34 -0.75 4.32 -13.74
N CYS A 35 -1.27 4.08 -12.54
CA CYS A 35 -0.68 3.13 -11.60
C CYS A 35 -1.51 1.84 -11.41
N ASP A 36 -2.57 1.65 -12.18
CA ASP A 36 -3.45 0.47 -12.15
C ASP A 36 -2.68 -0.84 -12.33
N VAL A 37 -1.75 -0.90 -13.29
CA VAL A 37 -0.93 -2.09 -13.55
C VAL A 37 -0.11 -2.49 -12.30
N HIS A 38 0.42 -1.51 -11.57
CA HIS A 38 1.19 -1.81 -10.36
C HIS A 38 0.29 -2.27 -9.22
N GLN A 39 -0.92 -1.69 -9.10
CA GLN A 39 -1.92 -2.17 -8.14
C GLN A 39 -2.32 -3.61 -8.45
N GLN A 40 -2.62 -3.96 -9.70
CA GLN A 40 -2.98 -5.32 -10.11
C GLN A 40 -1.83 -6.33 -9.86
N THR A 41 -0.60 -5.90 -10.08
CA THR A 41 0.59 -6.73 -9.80
C THR A 41 0.70 -7.01 -8.31
N PHE A 42 0.49 -5.99 -7.48
CA PHE A 42 0.41 -6.13 -6.03
C PHE A 42 -0.74 -7.05 -5.60
N ASP A 43 -1.94 -6.87 -6.15
CA ASP A 43 -3.11 -7.69 -5.86
C ASP A 43 -2.85 -9.16 -6.17
N THR A 44 -2.21 -9.45 -7.30
CA THR A 44 -1.83 -10.80 -7.71
C THR A 44 -0.89 -11.43 -6.70
N CYS A 45 0.18 -10.73 -6.30
CA CYS A 45 1.10 -11.23 -5.29
C CYS A 45 0.39 -11.52 -3.97
N VAL A 46 -0.46 -10.61 -3.51
CA VAL A 46 -1.14 -10.80 -2.22
C VAL A 46 -2.14 -11.94 -2.29
N ALA A 47 -2.87 -12.11 -3.40
CA ALA A 47 -3.75 -13.26 -3.61
C ALA A 47 -2.98 -14.59 -3.56
N GLU A 48 -1.84 -14.69 -4.23
CA GLU A 48 -0.99 -15.89 -4.21
C GLU A 48 -0.42 -16.18 -2.82
N TRP A 49 0.02 -15.15 -2.10
CA TRP A 49 0.50 -15.30 -0.74
C TRP A 49 -0.63 -15.76 0.20
N ARG A 50 -1.82 -15.15 0.07
CA ARG A 50 -3.02 -15.50 0.85
C ARG A 50 -3.46 -16.95 0.62
N ALA A 51 -3.34 -17.45 -0.60
CA ALA A 51 -3.64 -18.85 -0.90
C ALA A 51 -2.73 -19.83 -0.13
N LYS A 52 -1.50 -19.41 0.24
CA LYS A 52 -0.53 -20.24 0.98
C LYS A 52 -0.71 -20.17 2.49
N VAL A 53 -1.02 -19.00 3.04
CA VAL A 53 -1.03 -18.78 4.51
C VAL A 53 -2.41 -18.63 5.12
N GLY A 54 -3.45 -18.47 4.31
CA GLY A 54 -4.83 -18.24 4.72
C GLY A 54 -5.18 -16.77 5.01
N SER A 55 -6.48 -16.48 5.13
CA SER A 55 -7.01 -15.13 5.34
C SER A 55 -6.79 -14.59 6.76
N ALA A 56 -6.66 -15.47 7.75
CA ALA A 56 -6.52 -15.07 9.15
C ALA A 56 -5.15 -14.44 9.50
N VAL A 57 -4.11 -14.67 8.69
CA VAL A 57 -2.76 -14.16 8.94
C VAL A 57 -2.71 -12.65 8.66
N GLN A 58 -2.11 -11.85 9.54
CA GLN A 58 -1.99 -10.41 9.33
C GLN A 58 -0.53 -10.02 9.21
N VAL A 59 -0.18 -9.22 8.21
CA VAL A 59 1.10 -8.50 8.19
C VAL A 59 0.87 -7.16 8.87
N LYS A 60 1.61 -6.86 9.92
CA LYS A 60 1.52 -5.63 10.72
C LYS A 60 2.85 -4.88 10.68
N GLY A 61 2.82 -3.58 10.97
CA GLY A 61 4.03 -2.80 11.19
C GLY A 61 4.75 -3.16 12.49
N GLU A 62 5.87 -2.50 12.75
CA GLU A 62 6.70 -2.77 13.92
C GLU A 62 5.97 -2.53 15.25
N ASN A 63 5.18 -1.45 15.32
CA ASN A 63 4.40 -1.07 16.49
C ASN A 63 2.89 -1.20 16.25
N GLU A 64 2.12 -1.20 17.33
CA GLU A 64 0.66 -1.16 17.23
C GLU A 64 0.21 0.17 16.60
N GLY A 65 -0.63 0.06 15.57
CA GLY A 65 -1.07 1.22 14.77
C GLY A 65 -0.20 1.52 13.55
N ASP A 66 1.00 0.94 13.47
CA ASP A 66 1.86 1.10 12.29
C ASP A 66 1.32 0.31 11.09
N PRO A 67 1.37 0.89 9.88
CA PRO A 67 1.07 0.15 8.67
C PRO A 67 2.13 -0.94 8.43
N PRO A 68 1.81 -1.98 7.64
CA PRO A 68 2.81 -2.89 7.09
C PRO A 68 3.96 -2.10 6.44
N PHE A 69 5.20 -2.57 6.59
CA PHE A 69 6.39 -1.91 6.05
C PHE A 69 6.27 -1.62 4.54
N GLN A 70 5.65 -2.54 3.81
CA GLN A 70 5.37 -2.44 2.38
C GLN A 70 4.52 -1.21 2.00
N CYS A 71 3.63 -0.79 2.90
CA CYS A 71 2.71 0.32 2.69
C CYS A 71 3.18 1.62 3.34
N ALA A 72 4.17 1.57 4.23
CA ALA A 72 4.62 2.72 5.02
C ALA A 72 5.09 3.87 4.12
N ALA A 73 5.83 3.58 3.04
CA ALA A 73 6.31 4.59 2.11
C ALA A 73 5.17 5.34 1.40
N MET A 74 4.04 4.67 1.11
CA MET A 74 2.87 5.33 0.49
C MET A 74 2.25 6.39 1.42
N SER A 75 2.35 6.22 2.74
CA SER A 75 1.84 7.21 3.70
C SER A 75 2.60 8.55 3.59
N CYS A 76 3.91 8.50 3.28
CA CYS A 76 4.73 9.69 3.08
C CYS A 76 4.26 10.51 1.87
N LEU A 77 3.82 9.83 0.80
CA LEU A 77 3.35 10.48 -0.44
C LEU A 77 2.09 11.32 -0.21
N ILE A 78 1.25 10.98 0.77
CA ILE A 78 0.07 11.78 1.14
C ILE A 78 0.52 13.16 1.61
N GLY A 79 1.45 13.20 2.58
CA GLY A 79 1.98 14.44 3.13
C GLY A 79 2.76 15.25 2.09
N GLU A 80 3.54 14.59 1.25
CA GLU A 80 4.25 15.24 0.15
C GLU A 80 3.29 15.87 -0.86
N CYS A 81 2.25 15.15 -1.27
CA CYS A 81 1.24 15.66 -2.18
C CYS A 81 0.55 16.91 -1.60
N LEU A 82 0.12 16.85 -0.33
CA LEU A 82 -0.55 17.97 0.33
C LEU A 82 0.36 19.19 0.40
N ARG A 83 1.63 19.02 0.79
CA ARG A 83 2.60 20.14 0.81
C ARG A 83 2.83 20.73 -0.58
N LYS A 84 2.88 19.89 -1.63
CA LYS A 84 3.15 20.33 -3.01
C LYS A 84 1.95 21.04 -3.65
N TYR A 85 0.73 20.68 -3.26
CA TYR A 85 -0.50 21.17 -3.88
C TYR A 85 -1.38 21.97 -2.92
N ASP A 86 -0.75 22.75 -2.04
CA ASP A 86 -1.41 23.71 -1.14
C ASP A 86 -2.56 23.10 -0.32
N TYR A 87 -2.27 21.94 0.28
CA TYR A 87 -3.21 21.16 1.09
C TYR A 87 -4.53 20.82 0.38
N ASN A 88 -4.51 20.70 -0.96
CA ASN A 88 -5.66 20.28 -1.73
C ASN A 88 -5.95 18.78 -1.52
N PHE A 89 -6.83 18.49 -0.56
CA PHE A 89 -7.23 17.13 -0.21
C PHE A 89 -7.88 16.38 -1.36
N ASP A 90 -8.67 17.04 -2.21
CA ASP A 90 -9.31 16.37 -3.36
C ASP A 90 -8.27 15.87 -4.36
N ARG A 91 -7.24 16.67 -4.62
CA ARG A 91 -6.14 16.30 -5.50
C ARG A 91 -5.28 15.17 -4.94
N CYS A 92 -5.12 15.11 -3.62
CA CYS A 92 -4.29 14.12 -2.95
C CYS A 92 -5.07 12.90 -2.44
N LYS A 93 -6.40 12.92 -2.53
CA LYS A 93 -7.29 11.83 -2.12
C LYS A 93 -6.90 10.46 -2.68
N PRO A 94 -6.50 10.32 -3.95
CA PRO A 94 -6.07 9.02 -4.49
C PRO A 94 -4.92 8.38 -3.69
N HIS A 95 -3.92 9.16 -3.25
CA HIS A 95 -2.80 8.66 -2.44
C HIS A 95 -3.28 8.07 -1.11
N THR A 96 -4.24 8.73 -0.46
CA THR A 96 -4.85 8.21 0.78
C THR A 96 -5.65 6.94 0.53
N GLN A 97 -6.36 6.84 -0.60
CA GLN A 97 -7.13 5.65 -0.96
C GLN A 97 -6.21 4.45 -1.22
N PHE A 98 -5.11 4.64 -1.96
CA PHE A 98 -4.14 3.59 -2.23
C PHE A 98 -3.39 3.11 -0.99
N PHE A 99 -2.96 4.04 -0.13
CA PHE A 99 -2.37 3.66 1.15
C PHE A 99 -3.33 2.79 1.97
N LYS A 100 -4.59 3.22 2.13
CA LYS A 100 -5.61 2.46 2.86
C LYS A 100 -5.84 1.08 2.25
N TYR A 101 -5.86 1.01 0.92
CA TYR A 101 -6.01 -0.24 0.19
C TYR A 101 -4.85 -1.19 0.51
N CYS A 102 -3.60 -0.73 0.34
CA CYS A 102 -2.40 -1.51 0.66
C CYS A 102 -2.43 -2.07 2.09
N VAL A 103 -2.79 -1.24 3.09
CA VAL A 103 -2.86 -1.73 4.49
C VAL A 103 -3.94 -2.79 4.66
N LYS A 104 -5.15 -2.56 4.14
CA LYS A 104 -6.27 -3.50 4.26
C LYS A 104 -5.94 -4.86 3.65
N SER A 105 -5.23 -4.85 2.54
CA SER A 105 -4.77 -6.06 1.87
C SER A 105 -4.00 -7.01 2.80
N PHE A 106 -3.13 -6.44 3.62
CA PHE A 106 -2.31 -7.20 4.55
C PHE A 106 -3.01 -7.60 5.85
N TYR A 107 -4.14 -7.00 6.20
CA TYR A 107 -4.88 -7.32 7.43
C TYR A 107 -5.91 -8.44 7.29
N GLY A 108 -6.21 -8.88 6.06
CA GLY A 108 -6.86 -10.17 5.79
C GLY A 108 -8.29 -10.34 6.30
N ARG A 109 -8.90 -9.30 6.90
CA ARG A 109 -10.24 -9.45 7.48
C ARG A 109 -11.34 -9.55 6.43
N ASP A 110 -11.22 -8.87 5.30
CA ASP A 110 -12.14 -8.96 4.15
C ASP A 110 -11.49 -8.26 2.96
N TYR A 111 -10.90 -9.03 2.05
CA TYR A 111 -10.25 -8.49 0.85
C TYR A 111 -11.27 -8.53 -0.30
N ILE A 112 -12.10 -7.55 -0.66
CA ILE A 112 -12.52 -6.21 -0.22
C ILE A 112 -13.95 -6.12 -0.79
N SER A 113 -15.00 -5.84 0.00
CA SER A 113 -16.33 -5.51 -0.57
C SER A 113 -16.40 -4.05 -1.01
#